data_AF-A0A940RSA6-F1
#
_entry.id   AF-A0A940RSA6-F1
#
_cell.length_a   1.000
_cell.length_b   1.000
_cell.length_c   1.000
_cell.angle_alpha   90.00
_cell.angle_beta   90.00
_cell.angle_gamma   90.00
#
_symmetry.space_group_name_H-M   'P 1'
#
loop_
_entity.id
_entity.type
_entity.pdbx_description
1 polymer ?
#
loop_
_entity_poly.entity_id
_entity_poly.type
_entity_poly.pdbx_seq_one_letter_code
_entity_poly.pdbx_strand_id
1 'polypeptide(L)'
;MAGIGASVGSGGVNARADVLVVEGLLNRYLAARHEPPLTADGIVDVDTILTIQAYQRGVLGIASPDGKIDPGGKTWKALDAGQGLAPPASSPFSGADWWHANEARFPNSAAIADLAKPFGDNAAKFVQALKDAGASVTVSATRRNAVRAQLMHYSWRVAKGGIQPEGVPAIPGCAIAWDHGDLAKSRNGAQEMVDLFGIAFEPSLTSLHIEGRAIDMTIGWNGILKIKDATGKAQEIGAPRSGETNTTLHKLGAGYKVIKLLSDPPHWSATGH
;
A
#
# COMPACT_ATOMS: atom_id res chain seq x y z
N MET A 1 19.09 -1.48 29.86
CA MET A 1 20.37 -0.90 29.41
C MET A 1 20.82 0.14 30.44
N ALA A 2 22.05 0.66 30.37
CA ALA A 2 22.50 1.72 31.27
C ALA A 2 21.52 2.91 31.17
N GLY A 3 20.93 3.31 32.30
CA GLY A 3 20.01 4.43 32.34
C GLY A 3 20.72 5.76 32.07
N ILE A 4 19.95 6.81 31.80
CA ILE A 4 20.50 8.18 31.75
C ILE A 4 21.01 8.59 33.14
N GLY A 5 22.14 9.30 33.17
CA GLY A 5 22.76 9.80 34.40
C GLY A 5 22.19 11.15 34.87
N ALA A 6 21.71 11.97 33.95
CA ALA A 6 21.14 13.30 34.20
C ALA A 6 19.87 13.53 33.39
N SER A 7 19.13 14.60 33.72
CA SER A 7 17.87 14.91 33.04
C SER A 7 18.09 15.45 31.62
N VAL A 8 17.21 15.06 30.71
CA VAL A 8 17.24 15.42 29.28
C VAL A 8 15.95 16.13 28.89
N GLY A 9 16.02 17.18 28.07
CA GLY A 9 14.87 17.92 27.56
C GLY A 9 14.79 19.34 28.12
N SER A 10 13.57 19.87 28.18
CA SER A 10 13.29 21.23 28.64
C SER A 10 13.80 21.47 30.06
N GLY A 11 14.72 22.43 30.23
CA GLY A 11 15.35 22.73 31.52
C GLY A 11 16.15 21.57 32.13
N GLY A 12 16.51 20.56 31.33
CA GLY A 12 17.35 19.44 31.72
C GLY A 12 18.84 19.79 31.81
N VAL A 13 19.62 18.88 32.39
CA VAL A 13 21.10 18.97 32.39
C VAL A 13 21.66 18.76 30.98
N ASN A 14 20.97 17.95 30.16
CA ASN A 14 21.27 17.72 28.74
C ASN A 14 22.73 17.26 28.52
N ALA A 15 23.19 16.35 29.37
CA ALA A 15 24.49 15.73 29.19
C ALA A 15 24.49 14.94 27.86
N ARG A 16 25.41 15.27 26.95
CA ARG A 16 25.43 14.75 25.57
C ARG A 16 25.21 13.23 25.45
N ALA A 17 25.83 12.45 26.34
CA ALA A 17 25.67 10.98 26.34
C ALA A 17 24.23 10.54 26.65
N ASP A 18 23.56 11.22 27.59
CA ASP A 18 22.17 10.94 27.94
C ASP A 18 21.22 11.39 26.84
N VAL A 19 21.52 12.52 26.19
CA VAL A 19 20.73 13.04 25.06
C VAL A 19 20.75 12.05 23.90
N LEU A 20 21.91 11.52 23.52
CA LEU A 20 22.02 10.49 22.47
C LEU A 20 21.20 9.23 22.77
N VAL A 21 21.12 8.82 24.04
CA VAL A 21 20.29 7.68 24.46
C VAL A 21 18.80 8.02 24.27
N VAL A 22 18.38 9.20 24.69
CA VAL A 22 16.98 9.65 24.55
C VAL A 22 16.58 9.80 23.09
N GLU A 23 17.38 10.49 22.27
CA GLU A 23 17.14 10.64 20.82
C GLU A 23 17.03 9.27 20.12
N GLY A 24 17.91 8.32 20.47
CA GLY A 24 17.84 6.96 19.95
C GLY A 24 16.52 6.26 20.30
N LEU A 25 16.01 6.43 21.52
CA LEU A 25 14.72 5.86 21.94
C LEU A 25 13.53 6.57 21.29
N LEU A 26 13.56 7.90 21.20
CA LEU A 26 12.53 8.68 20.51
C LEU A 26 12.48 8.36 19.01
N ASN A 27 13.62 8.14 18.37
CA ASN A 27 13.67 7.71 16.97
C ASN A 27 13.03 6.33 16.73
N ARG A 28 13.11 5.42 17.69
CA ARG A 28 12.35 4.15 17.62
C ARG A 28 10.84 4.40 17.72
N TYR A 29 10.43 5.33 18.58
CA TYR A 29 9.03 5.74 18.72
C TYR A 29 8.49 6.42 17.45
N LEU A 30 9.27 7.28 16.81
CA LEU A 30 8.94 7.95 15.54
C LEU A 30 8.87 6.95 14.38
N ALA A 31 9.83 6.03 14.29
CA ALA A 31 9.86 4.99 13.27
C ALA A 31 8.60 4.10 13.31
N ALA A 32 8.11 3.77 14.51
CA ALA A 32 6.87 3.00 14.69
C ALA A 32 5.61 3.73 14.19
N ARG A 33 5.70 5.05 13.92
CA ARG A 33 4.65 5.92 13.39
C ARG A 33 4.91 6.40 11.96
N HIS A 34 5.99 5.91 11.34
CA HIS A 34 6.45 6.39 10.03
C HIS A 34 6.73 7.91 10.01
N GLU A 35 7.13 8.47 11.16
CA GLU A 35 7.52 9.87 11.27
C GLU A 35 9.02 10.05 11.00
N PRO A 36 9.46 11.21 10.47
CA PRO A 36 10.87 11.50 10.28
C PRO A 36 11.66 11.41 11.60
N PRO A 37 12.89 10.87 11.60
CA PRO A 37 13.70 10.78 12.81
C PRO A 37 14.28 12.14 13.21
N LEU A 38 14.51 12.31 14.51
CA LEU A 38 15.39 13.34 15.08
C LEU A 38 16.84 13.12 14.63
N THR A 39 17.58 14.21 14.55
CA THR A 39 19.04 14.16 14.43
C THR A 39 19.63 13.68 15.76
N ALA A 40 20.27 12.50 15.76
CA ALA A 40 20.86 11.93 16.97
C ALA A 40 22.30 12.45 17.18
N ASP A 41 22.46 13.74 17.45
CA ASP A 41 23.77 14.38 17.65
C ASP A 41 24.10 14.67 19.13
N GLY A 42 23.15 14.42 20.03
CA GLY A 42 23.26 14.65 21.46
C GLY A 42 22.98 16.10 21.86
N ILE A 43 22.24 16.85 21.05
CA ILE A 43 21.84 18.24 21.29
C ILE A 43 20.32 18.29 21.47
N VAL A 44 19.87 18.78 22.62
CA VAL A 44 18.44 19.03 22.84
C VAL A 44 18.02 20.30 22.11
N ASP A 45 17.48 20.13 20.91
CA ASP A 45 16.86 21.17 20.10
C ASP A 45 15.35 21.26 20.32
N VAL A 46 14.69 22.14 19.55
CA VAL A 46 13.24 22.34 19.64
C VAL A 46 12.47 21.08 19.25
N ASP A 47 12.94 20.34 18.24
CA ASP A 47 12.27 19.13 17.75
C ASP A 47 12.37 18.01 18.79
N THR A 48 13.52 17.88 19.45
CA THR A 48 13.72 16.95 20.57
C THR A 48 12.75 17.26 21.72
N ILE A 49 12.62 18.53 22.12
CA ILE A 49 11.68 18.93 23.20
C ILE A 49 10.23 18.66 22.78
N LEU A 50 9.84 19.04 21.56
CA LEU A 50 8.48 18.79 21.05
C LEU A 50 8.17 17.30 20.97
N THR A 51 9.15 16.47 20.59
CA THR A 51 8.99 15.02 20.52
C THR A 51 8.84 14.40 21.91
N ILE A 52 9.59 14.88 22.91
CA ILE A 52 9.38 14.47 24.31
C ILE A 52 7.97 14.83 24.76
N GLN A 53 7.50 16.05 24.45
CA GLN A 53 6.15 16.48 24.82
C GLN A 53 5.05 15.66 24.12
N ALA A 54 5.24 15.36 22.84
CA ALA A 54 4.34 14.52 22.06
C ALA A 54 4.27 13.11 22.66
N TYR A 55 5.43 12.52 23.00
CA TYR A 55 5.51 11.22 23.67
C TYR A 55 4.76 11.23 25.02
N GLN A 56 5.04 12.23 25.87
CA GLN A 56 4.39 12.39 27.18
C GLN A 56 2.87 12.52 27.06
N ARG A 57 2.38 13.28 26.08
CA ARG A 57 0.94 13.43 25.85
C ARG A 57 0.32 12.17 25.28
N GLY A 58 0.88 11.65 24.20
CA GLY A 58 0.30 10.56 23.41
C GLY A 58 0.46 9.17 24.03
N VAL A 59 1.55 8.91 24.73
CA VAL A 59 1.83 7.59 25.34
C VAL A 59 1.46 7.56 26.81
N LEU A 60 1.69 8.64 27.55
CA LEU A 60 1.48 8.69 29.00
C LEU A 60 0.21 9.44 29.42
N GLY A 61 -0.52 10.05 28.47
CA GLY A 61 -1.76 10.78 28.76
C GLY A 61 -1.54 12.04 29.60
N ILE A 62 -0.33 12.61 29.60
CA ILE A 62 -0.02 13.80 30.39
C ILE A 62 -0.66 15.03 29.71
N ALA A 63 -1.64 15.64 30.38
CA ALA A 63 -2.40 16.77 29.85
C ALA A 63 -1.53 18.01 29.55
N SER A 64 -0.56 18.29 30.43
CA SER A 64 0.41 19.38 30.28
C SER A 64 1.83 18.82 30.27
N PRO A 65 2.32 18.34 29.12
CA PRO A 65 3.66 17.76 29.01
C PRO A 65 4.73 18.82 29.23
N ASP A 66 5.73 18.50 30.05
CA ASP A 66 6.80 19.42 30.42
C ASP A 66 8.00 19.38 29.45
N GLY A 67 8.10 18.34 28.62
CA GLY A 67 9.21 18.16 27.69
C GLY A 67 10.52 17.75 28.37
N LYS A 68 10.48 17.23 29.60
CA LYS A 68 11.65 16.82 30.38
C LYS A 68 11.59 15.34 30.76
N ILE A 69 12.75 14.69 30.73
CA ILE A 69 12.95 13.30 31.13
C ILE A 69 13.96 13.27 32.27
N ASP A 70 13.49 12.98 33.48
CA ASP A 70 14.35 12.79 34.64
C ASP A 70 14.83 11.32 34.75
N PRO A 71 16.08 11.07 35.22
CA PRO A 71 16.57 9.72 35.48
C PRO A 71 15.64 8.92 36.39
N GLY A 72 15.22 7.73 35.95
CA GLY A 72 14.30 6.88 36.71
C GLY A 72 12.85 7.41 36.81
N GLY A 73 12.55 8.54 36.18
CA GLY A 73 11.23 9.15 36.13
C GLY A 73 10.23 8.36 35.29
N LYS A 74 8.96 8.80 35.29
CA LYS A 74 7.87 8.13 34.55
C LYS A 74 8.15 8.07 33.05
N THR A 75 8.55 9.17 32.44
CA THR A 75 8.86 9.24 31.01
C THR A 75 10.05 8.36 30.64
N TRP A 76 11.10 8.37 31.47
CA TRP A 76 12.26 7.48 31.29
C TRP A 76 11.86 6.00 31.32
N LYS A 77 11.13 5.58 32.36
CA LYS A 77 10.69 4.18 32.52
C LYS A 77 9.84 3.70 31.34
N ALA A 78 8.97 4.56 30.82
CA ALA A 78 8.13 4.24 29.67
C ALA A 78 8.94 4.09 28.38
N LEU A 79 9.87 5.03 28.11
CA LEU A 79 10.75 4.97 26.94
C LEU A 79 11.67 3.75 26.98
N ASP A 80 12.31 3.47 28.12
CA ASP A 80 13.20 2.31 28.30
C ASP A 80 12.44 0.98 28.17
N ALA A 81 11.19 0.93 28.65
CA ALA A 81 10.30 -0.22 28.47
C ALA A 81 9.72 -0.34 27.05
N GLY A 82 9.97 0.62 26.16
CA GLY A 82 9.41 0.64 24.82
C GLY A 82 7.89 0.85 24.77
N GLN A 83 7.29 1.49 25.78
CA GLN A 83 5.88 1.88 25.72
C GLN A 83 5.65 2.84 24.55
N GLY A 84 4.58 2.61 23.79
CA GLY A 84 4.29 3.37 22.58
C GLY A 84 5.08 2.94 21.34
N LEU A 85 5.94 1.91 21.42
CA LEU A 85 6.56 1.28 20.23
C LEU A 85 5.61 0.29 19.55
N ALA A 86 4.63 -0.25 20.27
CA ALA A 86 3.51 -0.92 19.63
C ALA A 86 2.74 0.14 18.83
N PRO A 87 2.37 -0.13 17.57
CA PRO A 87 1.32 0.65 16.92
C PRO A 87 0.14 0.73 17.88
N PRO A 88 -0.64 1.84 17.91
CA PRO A 88 -1.92 1.81 18.59
C PRO A 88 -2.64 0.52 18.16
N ALA A 89 -3.23 -0.22 19.11
CA ALA A 89 -3.98 -1.42 18.79
C ALA A 89 -4.90 -1.05 17.63
N SER A 90 -4.66 -1.64 16.45
CA SER A 90 -5.31 -1.18 15.23
C SER A 90 -6.81 -1.18 15.51
N SER A 91 -7.43 -0.01 15.42
CA SER A 91 -8.89 0.09 15.50
C SER A 91 -9.45 -1.01 14.61
N PRO A 92 -10.36 -1.88 15.08
CA PRO A 92 -10.95 -2.90 14.23
C PRO A 92 -11.82 -2.26 13.14
N PHE A 93 -12.19 -0.98 13.32
CA PHE A 93 -13.07 -0.24 12.44
C PHE A 93 -12.42 0.08 11.10
N SER A 94 -13.17 -0.09 10.01
CA SER A 94 -12.78 0.31 8.66
C SER A 94 -12.33 1.77 8.62
N GLY A 95 -11.31 2.07 7.83
CA GLY A 95 -10.68 3.40 7.80
C GLY A 95 -9.23 3.32 7.37
N ALA A 96 -8.61 4.49 7.21
CA ALA A 96 -7.20 4.61 6.83
C ALA A 96 -6.27 3.86 7.80
N ASP A 97 -6.46 4.04 9.11
CA ASP A 97 -5.65 3.41 10.14
C ASP A 97 -5.70 1.87 10.07
N TRP A 98 -6.90 1.30 9.89
CA TRP A 98 -7.04 -0.14 9.74
C TRP A 98 -6.37 -0.63 8.45
N TRP A 99 -6.54 0.11 7.34
CA TRP A 99 -5.92 -0.25 6.07
C TRP A 99 -4.39 -0.28 6.18
N HIS A 100 -3.77 0.79 6.65
CA HIS A 100 -2.31 0.86 6.80
C HIS A 100 -1.75 -0.21 7.75
N ALA A 101 -2.47 -0.55 8.81
CA ALA A 101 -2.06 -1.61 9.72
C ALA A 101 -2.15 -3.02 9.11
N ASN A 102 -2.98 -3.22 8.07
CA ASN A 102 -3.30 -4.56 7.55
C ASN A 102 -2.93 -4.79 6.08
N GLU A 103 -2.58 -3.76 5.32
CA GLU A 103 -2.43 -3.86 3.86
C GLU A 103 -1.38 -4.88 3.41
N ALA A 104 -0.31 -5.06 4.18
CA ALA A 104 0.75 -6.03 3.90
C ALA A 104 0.23 -7.48 3.86
N ARG A 105 -0.93 -7.77 4.48
CA ARG A 105 -1.59 -9.08 4.47
C ARG A 105 -2.36 -9.34 3.17
N PHE A 106 -2.66 -8.29 2.41
CA PHE A 106 -3.49 -8.34 1.21
C PHE A 106 -2.78 -7.71 -0.01
N PRO A 107 -1.57 -8.21 -0.37
CA PRO A 107 -0.77 -7.62 -1.44
C PRO A 107 -1.39 -7.89 -2.81
N ASN A 108 -1.35 -6.90 -3.71
CA ASN A 108 -1.48 -7.16 -5.14
C ASN A 108 -0.12 -7.57 -5.71
N SER A 109 -0.15 -8.24 -6.86
CA SER A 109 1.06 -8.57 -7.62
C SER A 109 1.13 -7.77 -8.91
N ALA A 110 2.36 -7.55 -9.39
CA ALA A 110 2.69 -7.15 -10.75
C ALA A 110 3.56 -8.20 -11.46
N ALA A 111 3.80 -9.36 -10.82
CA ALA A 111 4.60 -10.43 -11.39
C ALA A 111 3.75 -11.29 -12.34
N ILE A 112 4.24 -11.51 -13.55
CA ILE A 112 3.63 -12.41 -14.53
C ILE A 112 3.58 -13.84 -14.00
N ALA A 113 4.55 -14.24 -13.17
CA ALA A 113 4.63 -15.56 -12.57
C ALA A 113 3.44 -15.88 -11.62
N ASP A 114 2.76 -14.85 -11.11
CA ASP A 114 1.62 -15.02 -10.20
C ASP A 114 0.28 -15.19 -10.94
N LEU A 115 0.29 -15.09 -12.27
CA LEU A 115 -0.89 -15.33 -13.10
C LEU A 115 -1.27 -16.81 -13.12
N ALA A 116 -2.56 -17.08 -13.15
CA ALA A 116 -3.09 -18.43 -13.23
C ALA A 116 -2.83 -19.05 -14.62
N LYS A 117 -2.51 -20.35 -14.62
CA LYS A 117 -2.40 -21.12 -15.87
C LYS A 117 -3.79 -21.40 -16.46
N PRO A 118 -3.92 -21.48 -17.81
CA PRO A 118 -2.86 -21.33 -18.80
C PRO A 118 -2.54 -19.86 -19.17
N PHE A 119 -3.29 -18.88 -18.66
CA PHE A 119 -3.13 -17.48 -19.06
C PHE A 119 -1.73 -16.94 -18.74
N GLY A 120 -1.16 -17.26 -17.58
CA GLY A 120 0.20 -16.83 -17.22
C GLY A 120 1.27 -17.28 -18.22
N ASP A 121 1.18 -18.50 -18.73
CA ASP A 121 2.13 -19.02 -19.73
C ASP A 121 2.02 -18.30 -21.06
N ASN A 122 0.79 -17.97 -21.45
CA ASN A 122 0.46 -17.22 -22.64
C ASN A 122 0.94 -15.76 -22.56
N ALA A 123 0.68 -15.10 -21.42
CA ALA A 123 1.15 -13.75 -21.12
C ALA A 123 2.68 -13.67 -21.11
N ALA A 124 3.35 -14.64 -20.47
CA ALA A 124 4.81 -14.70 -20.45
C ALA A 124 5.40 -14.80 -21.86
N LYS A 125 4.85 -15.67 -22.73
CA LYS A 125 5.30 -15.79 -24.13
C LYS A 125 5.10 -14.51 -24.93
N PHE A 126 3.93 -13.86 -24.78
CA PHE A 126 3.64 -12.61 -25.49
C PHE A 126 4.57 -11.48 -25.05
N VAL A 127 4.75 -11.30 -23.73
CA VAL A 127 5.65 -10.29 -23.17
C VAL A 127 7.10 -10.55 -23.56
N GLN A 128 7.53 -11.83 -23.62
CA GLN A 128 8.86 -12.17 -24.09
C GLN A 128 9.05 -11.80 -25.56
N ALA A 129 8.08 -12.15 -26.44
CA ALA A 129 8.15 -11.80 -27.85
C ALA A 129 8.20 -10.28 -28.09
N LEU A 130 7.49 -9.50 -27.28
CA LEU A 130 7.56 -8.03 -27.28
C LEU A 130 8.96 -7.53 -26.92
N LYS A 131 9.53 -8.04 -25.81
CA LYS A 131 10.86 -7.66 -25.33
C LYS A 131 11.96 -8.05 -26.32
N ASP A 132 11.89 -9.26 -26.89
CA ASP A 132 12.83 -9.74 -27.90
C ASP A 132 12.81 -8.88 -29.17
N ALA A 133 11.66 -8.30 -29.49
CA ALA A 133 11.48 -7.38 -30.61
C ALA A 133 11.92 -5.93 -30.30
N GLY A 134 12.37 -5.64 -29.08
CA GLY A 134 12.82 -4.32 -28.65
C GLY A 134 11.71 -3.37 -28.16
N ALA A 135 10.52 -3.89 -27.85
CA ALA A 135 9.47 -3.09 -27.21
C ALA A 135 9.75 -2.89 -25.71
N SER A 136 9.39 -1.72 -25.18
CA SER A 136 9.27 -1.49 -23.74
C SER A 136 7.94 -2.04 -23.24
N VAL A 137 7.97 -2.83 -22.16
CA VAL A 137 6.78 -3.37 -21.50
C VAL A 137 6.88 -3.13 -20.00
N THR A 138 5.95 -2.34 -19.46
CA THR A 138 5.84 -2.06 -18.02
C THR A 138 4.56 -2.68 -17.50
N VAL A 139 4.67 -3.65 -16.58
CA VAL A 139 3.51 -4.30 -15.95
C VAL A 139 3.18 -3.57 -14.66
N SER A 140 1.95 -3.06 -14.54
CA SER A 140 1.47 -2.33 -13.37
C SER A 140 0.63 -3.20 -12.43
N ALA A 141 -0.07 -4.21 -12.96
CA ALA A 141 -0.84 -5.15 -12.15
C ALA A 141 -1.01 -6.52 -12.82
N THR A 142 -1.01 -7.58 -12.02
CA THR A 142 -1.37 -8.94 -12.41
C THR A 142 -2.46 -9.47 -11.47
N ARG A 143 -2.11 -10.31 -10.50
CA ARG A 143 -3.07 -10.91 -9.59
C ARG A 143 -3.47 -9.96 -8.47
N ARG A 144 -4.78 -9.72 -8.34
CA ARG A 144 -5.38 -9.02 -7.21
C ARG A 144 -5.71 -10.01 -6.11
N ASN A 145 -5.32 -9.71 -4.88
CA ASN A 145 -5.71 -10.52 -3.73
C ASN A 145 -7.24 -10.50 -3.57
N ALA A 146 -7.86 -11.68 -3.41
CA ALA A 146 -9.31 -11.81 -3.34
C ALA A 146 -9.93 -11.09 -2.13
N VAL A 147 -9.26 -11.10 -0.98
CA VAL A 147 -9.68 -10.34 0.20
C VAL A 147 -9.55 -8.84 -0.06
N ARG A 148 -8.45 -8.40 -0.69
CA ARG A 148 -8.32 -6.99 -1.10
C ARG A 148 -9.46 -6.55 -2.02
N ALA A 149 -9.86 -7.38 -2.99
CA ALA A 149 -10.98 -7.07 -3.86
C ALA A 149 -12.30 -6.92 -3.10
N GLN A 150 -12.55 -7.75 -2.08
CA GLN A 150 -13.70 -7.59 -1.19
C GLN A 150 -13.62 -6.30 -0.37
N LEU A 151 -12.46 -5.97 0.19
CA LEU A 151 -12.25 -4.71 0.90
C LEU A 151 -12.57 -3.52 -0.02
N MET A 152 -12.00 -3.47 -1.22
CA MET A 152 -12.27 -2.43 -2.21
C MET A 152 -13.77 -2.32 -2.54
N HIS A 153 -14.43 -3.45 -2.81
CA HIS A 153 -15.86 -3.50 -3.14
C HIS A 153 -16.74 -2.97 -2.01
N TYR A 154 -16.55 -3.47 -0.79
CA TYR A 154 -17.39 -3.10 0.34
C TYR A 154 -17.07 -1.70 0.87
N SER A 155 -15.82 -1.22 0.78
CA SER A 155 -15.49 0.19 1.02
C SER A 155 -16.33 1.10 0.13
N TRP A 156 -16.38 0.83 -1.18
CA TRP A 156 -17.18 1.63 -2.10
C TRP A 156 -18.67 1.55 -1.78
N ARG A 157 -19.21 0.34 -1.58
CA ARG A 157 -20.64 0.17 -1.32
C ARG A 157 -21.08 0.82 -0.02
N VAL A 158 -20.31 0.73 1.07
CA VAL A 158 -20.63 1.41 2.33
C VAL A 158 -20.54 2.92 2.14
N ALA A 159 -19.45 3.43 1.58
CA ALA A 159 -19.24 4.86 1.36
C ALA A 159 -20.34 5.50 0.49
N LYS A 160 -20.81 4.80 -0.54
CA LYS A 160 -21.89 5.27 -1.43
C LYS A 160 -23.29 4.90 -0.96
N GLY A 161 -23.43 4.25 0.19
CA GLY A 161 -24.72 3.84 0.76
C GLY A 161 -25.44 2.72 -0.02
N GLY A 162 -24.71 1.99 -0.87
CA GLY A 162 -25.21 0.81 -1.58
C GLY A 162 -25.31 -0.45 -0.70
N ILE A 163 -24.75 -0.42 0.51
CA ILE A 163 -24.95 -1.42 1.56
C ILE A 163 -24.87 -0.73 2.94
N GLN A 164 -25.63 -1.22 3.93
CA GLN A 164 -25.46 -0.78 5.31
C GLN A 164 -24.20 -1.38 5.93
N PRO A 165 -23.50 -0.67 6.84
CA PRO A 165 -22.28 -1.16 7.48
C PRO A 165 -22.41 -2.56 8.10
N GLU A 166 -23.49 -2.80 8.84
CA GLU A 166 -23.83 -4.08 9.47
C GLU A 166 -24.24 -5.18 8.47
N GLY A 167 -24.59 -4.78 7.25
CA GLY A 167 -24.98 -5.68 6.16
C GLY A 167 -23.80 -6.22 5.38
N VAL A 168 -22.57 -5.75 5.62
CA VAL A 168 -21.38 -6.25 4.92
C VAL A 168 -21.08 -7.69 5.36
N PRO A 169 -21.03 -8.67 4.42
CA PRO A 169 -20.67 -10.04 4.75
C PRO A 169 -19.28 -10.14 5.38
N ALA A 170 -19.13 -11.06 6.34
CA ALA A 170 -17.82 -11.38 6.91
C ALA A 170 -16.87 -11.84 5.82
N ILE A 171 -15.68 -11.23 5.74
CA ILE A 171 -14.64 -11.57 4.78
C ILE A 171 -13.70 -12.60 5.42
N PRO A 172 -13.65 -13.86 4.95
CA PRO A 172 -12.81 -14.89 5.57
C PRO A 172 -11.33 -14.47 5.63
N GLY A 173 -10.72 -14.62 6.81
CA GLY A 173 -9.31 -14.24 7.04
C GLY A 173 -9.07 -12.73 7.23
N CYS A 174 -10.12 -11.91 7.26
CA CYS A 174 -10.04 -10.46 7.38
C CYS A 174 -10.93 -9.93 8.50
N ALA A 175 -10.32 -9.66 9.66
CA ALA A 175 -11.01 -9.05 10.80
C ALA A 175 -11.11 -7.53 10.60
N ILE A 176 -12.23 -7.07 10.06
CA ILE A 176 -12.58 -5.66 9.88
C ILE A 176 -14.02 -5.43 10.36
N ALA A 177 -14.25 -4.35 11.08
CA ALA A 177 -15.55 -3.90 11.54
C ALA A 177 -16.03 -2.73 10.67
N TRP A 178 -17.10 -2.94 9.91
CA TRP A 178 -17.66 -1.90 9.05
C TRP A 178 -18.61 -0.97 9.81
N ASP A 179 -19.36 -1.51 10.77
CA ASP A 179 -20.25 -0.76 11.64
C ASP A 179 -19.49 -0.14 12.81
N HIS A 180 -19.46 1.19 12.85
CA HIS A 180 -18.82 1.99 13.89
C HIS A 180 -19.80 2.40 15.01
N GLY A 181 -21.02 1.86 15.01
CA GLY A 181 -22.13 2.28 15.87
C GLY A 181 -22.73 3.65 15.48
N ASP A 182 -22.23 4.24 14.38
CA ASP A 182 -22.65 5.50 13.82
C ASP A 182 -22.46 5.44 12.29
N LEU A 183 -23.53 5.72 11.55
CA LEU A 183 -23.53 5.59 10.10
C LEU A 183 -22.58 6.59 9.43
N ALA A 184 -22.45 7.82 9.96
CA ALA A 184 -21.57 8.83 9.38
C ALA A 184 -20.10 8.42 9.55
N LYS A 185 -19.71 7.93 10.73
CA LYS A 185 -18.36 7.38 10.97
C LYS A 185 -18.07 6.18 10.08
N SER A 186 -19.02 5.25 9.97
CA SER A 186 -18.88 4.05 9.13
C SER A 186 -18.66 4.40 7.66
N ARG A 187 -19.42 5.37 7.14
CA ARG A 187 -19.26 5.90 5.77
C ARG A 187 -17.94 6.64 5.59
N ASN A 188 -17.52 7.43 6.57
CA ASN A 188 -16.25 8.15 6.51
C ASN A 188 -15.06 7.18 6.47
N GLY A 189 -15.01 6.18 7.35
CA GLY A 189 -13.95 5.17 7.33
C GLY A 189 -13.93 4.35 6.03
N ALA A 190 -15.11 4.01 5.50
CA ALA A 190 -15.20 3.38 4.19
C ALA A 190 -14.71 4.29 3.04
N GLN A 191 -15.01 5.60 3.11
CA GLN A 191 -14.58 6.59 2.11
C GLN A 191 -13.06 6.82 2.15
N GLU A 192 -12.43 6.86 3.33
CA GLU A 192 -10.97 6.90 3.44
C GLU A 192 -10.30 5.74 2.70
N MET A 193 -10.86 4.53 2.84
CA MET A 193 -10.36 3.36 2.11
C MET A 193 -10.62 3.47 0.60
N VAL A 194 -11.76 4.00 0.17
CA VAL A 194 -12.05 4.29 -1.25
C VAL A 194 -10.98 5.20 -1.85
N ASP A 195 -10.59 6.25 -1.11
CA ASP A 195 -9.59 7.23 -1.53
C ASP A 195 -8.20 6.60 -1.60
N LEU A 196 -7.80 5.83 -0.58
CA LEU A 196 -6.52 5.10 -0.55
C LEU A 196 -6.40 4.06 -1.66
N PHE A 197 -7.52 3.46 -2.06
CA PHE A 197 -7.58 2.52 -3.19
C PHE A 197 -7.68 3.20 -4.56
N GLY A 198 -7.93 4.51 -4.62
CA GLY A 198 -8.14 5.25 -5.88
C GLY A 198 -9.38 4.79 -6.65
N ILE A 199 -10.45 4.40 -5.95
CA ILE A 199 -11.64 3.81 -6.57
C ILE A 199 -12.59 4.90 -7.08
N ALA A 200 -12.75 4.98 -8.41
CA ALA A 200 -13.75 5.86 -9.04
C ALA A 200 -15.12 5.19 -9.18
N PHE A 201 -15.15 3.91 -9.54
CA PHE A 201 -16.37 3.13 -9.81
C PHE A 201 -16.40 1.86 -8.96
N GLU A 202 -17.59 1.28 -8.74
CA GLU A 202 -17.76 0.07 -7.94
C GLU A 202 -16.82 -1.06 -8.40
N PRO A 203 -15.90 -1.53 -7.53
CA PRO A 203 -15.01 -2.64 -7.88
C PRO A 203 -15.79 -3.95 -8.06
N SER A 204 -15.55 -4.63 -9.18
CA SER A 204 -16.15 -5.94 -9.44
C SER A 204 -15.48 -7.06 -8.63
N LEU A 205 -16.30 -7.92 -8.03
CA LEU A 205 -15.86 -9.16 -7.36
C LEU A 205 -15.62 -10.33 -8.32
N THR A 206 -15.96 -10.17 -9.60
CA THR A 206 -15.75 -11.18 -10.66
C THR A 206 -14.66 -10.74 -11.65
N SER A 207 -13.81 -9.80 -11.25
CA SER A 207 -12.69 -9.32 -12.08
C SER A 207 -11.68 -10.43 -12.35
N LEU A 208 -11.21 -10.53 -13.59
CA LEU A 208 -10.16 -11.49 -13.98
C LEU A 208 -8.81 -11.25 -13.29
N HIS A 209 -8.56 -10.06 -12.74
CA HIS A 209 -7.38 -9.85 -11.89
C HIS A 209 -7.43 -10.71 -10.62
N ILE A 210 -8.61 -10.94 -10.06
CA ILE A 210 -8.80 -11.78 -8.87
C ILE A 210 -8.46 -13.24 -9.20
N GLU A 211 -8.89 -13.69 -10.39
CA GLU A 211 -8.60 -15.03 -10.91
C GLU A 211 -7.16 -15.20 -11.40
N GLY A 212 -6.36 -14.13 -11.47
CA GLY A 212 -5.02 -14.15 -12.05
C GLY A 212 -5.04 -14.36 -13.58
N ARG A 213 -6.11 -13.92 -14.25
CA ARG A 213 -6.36 -14.08 -15.69
C ARG A 213 -6.36 -12.75 -16.46
N ALA A 214 -5.87 -11.70 -15.84
CA ALA A 214 -5.67 -10.38 -16.44
C ALA A 214 -4.33 -9.79 -16.04
N ILE A 215 -3.82 -8.91 -16.89
CA ILE A 215 -2.57 -8.17 -16.74
C ILE A 215 -2.77 -6.75 -17.27
N ASP A 216 -2.38 -5.78 -16.45
CA ASP A 216 -2.29 -4.38 -16.84
C ASP A 216 -0.86 -4.07 -17.22
N MET A 217 -0.67 -3.61 -18.45
CA MET A 217 0.66 -3.28 -18.95
C MET A 217 0.64 -2.17 -19.99
N THR A 218 1.64 -1.29 -19.91
CA THR A 218 1.94 -0.28 -20.92
C THR A 218 3.00 -0.84 -21.87
N ILE A 219 2.71 -0.79 -23.17
CA ILE A 219 3.61 -1.29 -24.23
C ILE A 219 3.89 -0.15 -25.20
N GLY A 220 5.17 0.05 -25.52
CA GLY A 220 5.64 1.07 -26.46
C GLY A 220 6.86 0.58 -27.24
N TRP A 221 7.14 1.19 -28.38
CA TRP A 221 8.32 0.88 -29.20
C TRP A 221 8.68 2.04 -30.13
N ASN A 222 9.86 1.96 -30.73
CA ASN A 222 10.34 2.91 -31.74
C ASN A 222 10.43 2.25 -33.11
N GLY A 223 10.33 3.04 -34.19
CA GLY A 223 10.48 2.54 -35.55
C GLY A 223 9.42 1.50 -35.95
N ILE A 224 9.85 0.46 -36.67
CA ILE A 224 9.04 -0.71 -37.02
C ILE A 224 9.40 -1.83 -36.02
N LEU A 225 8.41 -2.36 -35.31
CA LEU A 225 8.58 -3.49 -34.42
C LEU A 225 8.57 -4.80 -35.22
N LYS A 226 9.69 -5.54 -35.19
CA LYS A 226 9.81 -6.86 -35.84
C LYS A 226 9.60 -7.95 -34.79
N ILE A 227 8.36 -8.43 -34.67
CA ILE A 227 7.92 -9.34 -33.60
C ILE A 227 7.47 -10.69 -34.16
N LYS A 228 7.70 -11.77 -33.42
CA LYS A 228 7.16 -13.10 -33.76
C LYS A 228 5.72 -13.24 -33.28
N ASP A 229 4.83 -13.74 -34.12
CA ASP A 229 3.50 -14.18 -33.69
C ASP A 229 3.58 -15.51 -32.92
N ALA A 230 2.43 -15.99 -32.41
CA ALA A 230 2.35 -17.22 -31.62
C ALA A 230 2.77 -18.50 -32.37
N THR A 231 2.89 -18.45 -33.70
CA THR A 231 3.40 -19.56 -34.54
C THR A 231 4.90 -19.46 -34.80
N GLY A 232 5.54 -18.36 -34.38
CA GLY A 232 6.96 -18.07 -34.61
C GLY A 232 7.24 -17.27 -35.87
N LYS A 233 6.21 -16.91 -36.66
CA LYS A 233 6.37 -16.14 -37.89
C LYS A 233 6.60 -14.66 -37.57
N ALA A 234 7.57 -14.05 -38.26
CA ALA A 234 7.86 -12.63 -38.11
C ALA A 234 6.73 -11.75 -38.68
N GLN A 235 6.40 -10.69 -37.94
CA GLN A 235 5.42 -9.66 -38.27
C GLN A 235 6.07 -8.29 -38.08
N GLU A 236 5.67 -7.32 -38.89
CA GLU A 236 6.13 -5.93 -38.78
C GLU A 236 4.99 -5.03 -38.32
N ILE A 237 5.20 -4.27 -37.24
CA ILE A 237 4.20 -3.37 -36.66
C ILE A 237 4.74 -1.94 -36.64
N GLY A 238 4.08 -1.05 -37.39
CA GLY A 238 4.36 0.38 -37.45
C GLY A 238 3.54 1.21 -36.45
N ALA A 239 3.13 2.39 -36.86
CA ALA A 239 2.26 3.27 -36.07
C ALA A 239 0.81 2.73 -35.97
N PRO A 240 0.05 3.07 -34.91
CA PRO A 240 0.48 3.82 -33.72
C PRO A 240 1.41 2.98 -32.83
N ARG A 241 2.44 3.59 -32.23
CA ARG A 241 3.47 2.87 -31.46
C ARG A 241 3.10 2.69 -29.99
N SER A 242 1.87 2.25 -29.76
CA SER A 242 1.28 2.08 -28.43
C SER A 242 0.50 0.78 -28.38
N GLY A 243 0.68 0.01 -27.31
CA GLY A 243 -0.13 -1.18 -27.06
C GLY A 243 -1.58 -0.87 -26.71
N GLU A 244 -1.90 0.38 -26.39
CA GLU A 244 -3.28 0.80 -26.11
C GLU A 244 -4.09 0.89 -27.39
N THR A 245 -3.50 1.40 -28.48
CA THR A 245 -4.24 1.80 -29.69
C THR A 245 -3.87 1.01 -30.95
N ASN A 246 -2.80 0.22 -30.95
CA ASN A 246 -2.37 -0.51 -32.16
C ASN A 246 -3.16 -1.81 -32.36
N THR A 247 -4.10 -1.78 -33.30
CA THR A 247 -4.98 -2.92 -33.61
C THR A 247 -4.24 -4.13 -34.20
N THR A 248 -3.11 -3.93 -34.89
CA THR A 248 -2.26 -5.04 -35.35
C THR A 248 -1.61 -5.76 -34.18
N LEU A 249 -1.11 -5.01 -33.19
CA LEU A 249 -0.59 -5.60 -31.95
C LEU A 249 -1.70 -6.32 -31.17
N HIS A 250 -2.90 -5.75 -31.08
CA HIS A 250 -4.03 -6.39 -30.41
C HIS A 250 -4.37 -7.76 -31.04
N LYS A 251 -4.39 -7.83 -32.38
CA LYS A 251 -4.58 -9.10 -33.11
C LYS A 251 -3.45 -10.10 -32.84
N LEU A 252 -2.21 -9.62 -32.77
CA LEU A 252 -1.05 -10.45 -32.47
C LEU A 252 -1.14 -11.03 -31.05
N GLY A 253 -1.45 -10.19 -30.05
CA GLY A 253 -1.68 -10.63 -28.67
C GLY A 253 -2.82 -11.65 -28.55
N ALA A 254 -3.92 -11.48 -29.29
CA ALA A 254 -5.00 -12.45 -29.34
C ALA A 254 -4.54 -13.82 -29.89
N GLY A 255 -3.56 -13.84 -30.80
CA GLY A 255 -2.87 -15.06 -31.24
C GLY A 255 -2.17 -15.80 -30.09
N TYR A 256 -1.60 -15.07 -29.15
CA TYR A 256 -1.04 -15.60 -27.90
C TYR A 256 -2.11 -15.92 -26.84
N LYS A 257 -3.40 -15.69 -27.10
CA LYS A 257 -4.49 -15.76 -26.10
C LYS A 257 -4.39 -14.71 -24.99
N VAL A 258 -3.84 -13.55 -25.32
CA VAL A 258 -3.77 -12.36 -24.47
C VAL A 258 -4.55 -11.25 -25.17
N ILE A 259 -5.79 -11.04 -24.75
CA ILE A 259 -6.79 -10.26 -25.49
C ILE A 259 -6.93 -8.87 -24.87
N LYS A 260 -6.84 -7.82 -25.70
CA LYS A 260 -6.97 -6.42 -25.27
C LYS A 260 -8.42 -6.08 -24.94
N LEU A 261 -8.67 -5.43 -23.80
CA LEU A 261 -9.92 -4.69 -23.55
C LEU A 261 -9.78 -3.25 -24.04
N LEU A 262 -10.61 -2.80 -24.97
CA LEU A 262 -10.43 -1.50 -25.63
C LEU A 262 -10.83 -0.30 -24.75
N SER A 263 -11.77 -0.49 -23.83
CA SER A 263 -12.27 0.58 -22.95
C SER A 263 -11.34 0.88 -21.77
N ASP A 264 -10.37 -0.01 -21.50
CA ASP A 264 -9.40 0.12 -20.41
C ASP A 264 -7.98 0.01 -21.01
N PRO A 265 -7.32 1.14 -21.33
CA PRO A 265 -6.08 1.18 -22.09
C PRO A 265 -4.95 0.23 -21.61
N PRO A 266 -4.64 0.07 -20.31
CA PRO A 266 -3.63 -0.89 -19.87
C PRO A 266 -4.08 -2.36 -19.88
N HIS A 267 -5.38 -2.66 -19.90
CA HIS A 267 -5.90 -4.00 -19.58
C HIS A 267 -5.82 -5.01 -20.73
N TRP A 268 -5.26 -6.18 -20.42
CA TRP A 268 -5.27 -7.38 -21.26
C TRP A 268 -5.68 -8.60 -20.43
N SER A 269 -6.46 -9.51 -21.00
CA SER A 269 -6.94 -10.66 -20.26
C SER A 269 -7.14 -11.90 -21.12
N ALA A 270 -7.49 -13.01 -20.48
CA ALA A 270 -7.80 -14.26 -21.16
C ALA A 270 -9.04 -14.17 -22.06
N THR A 271 -9.91 -13.16 -21.89
CA THR A 271 -11.17 -13.02 -22.61
C THR A 271 -11.38 -11.65 -23.26
N GLY A 272 -10.54 -10.66 -22.97
CA GLY A 272 -10.72 -9.28 -23.44
C GLY A 272 -11.77 -8.50 -22.65
N HIS A 273 -12.15 -9.01 -21.48
CA HIS A 273 -13.02 -8.38 -20.48
C HIS A 273 -12.32 -8.28 -19.13
#